data_AF-A0A9D4DAV5-F1
#
_entry.id   AF-A0A9D4DAV5-F1
#
_cell.length_a   1.000
_cell.length_b   1.000
_cell.length_c   1.000
_cell.angle_alpha   90.00
_cell.angle_beta   90.00
_cell.angle_gamma   90.00
#
_symmetry.space_group_name_H-M   'P 1'
#
loop_
_entity.id
_entity.type
_entity.pdbx_description
1 polymer ?
#
loop_
_entity_poly.entity_id
_entity_poly.type
_entity_poly.pdbx_seq_one_letter_code
_entity_poly.pdbx_strand_id
1 'polypeptide(L)'
;MNIARLPKSVEYKILRRQLLMAEPDSKTLTSNARKILEKYNLPTPEELLEEVPTKDIWKKMFKKASNGYWENTWRQELATQSSMKYLQVQHPVVDNPHNLWKAIRPKQHEVQRTEIKARLITGTFILQSNAKTYNKSEVSATCKLCGVDDETREHLLGSCSALSQLREENFTRLKAILSDDNKFTTITQDFHMQIQIILDCTHSLLKDRVILSREQETDIERWSQAYCERLITHRAQIISSKLWVS
;
A
#
# COMPACT_ATOMS: atom_id res chain seq x y z
N MET A 1 -15.44 8.92 -28.60
CA MET A 1 -14.68 9.60 -29.67
C MET A 1 -14.63 8.65 -30.86
N ASN A 2 -15.55 8.80 -31.82
CA ASN A 2 -15.70 7.94 -33.01
C ASN A 2 -14.98 8.51 -34.25
N ILE A 3 -14.27 9.62 -34.08
CA ILE A 3 -13.91 10.56 -35.16
C ILE A 3 -12.86 9.98 -36.13
N ALA A 4 -12.00 9.07 -35.67
CA ALA A 4 -10.95 8.45 -36.50
C ALA A 4 -11.32 7.06 -37.06
N ARG A 5 -12.58 6.61 -36.94
CA ARG A 5 -12.97 5.24 -37.35
C ARG A 5 -13.21 5.04 -38.83
N LEU A 6 -13.48 6.11 -39.58
CA LEU A 6 -13.81 6.02 -41.00
C LEU A 6 -12.54 6.29 -41.80
N PRO A 7 -11.96 5.30 -42.52
CA PRO A 7 -10.70 5.49 -43.26
C PRO A 7 -10.74 6.60 -44.31
N LYS A 8 -11.95 7.00 -44.73
CA LYS A 8 -12.17 8.07 -45.71
C LYS A 8 -12.36 9.46 -45.09
N SER A 9 -12.47 9.58 -43.76
CA SER A 9 -12.68 10.87 -43.12
C SER A 9 -11.45 11.78 -43.23
N VAL A 10 -11.68 13.09 -43.20
CA VAL A 10 -10.60 14.08 -43.24
C VAL A 10 -9.74 13.95 -41.99
N GLU A 11 -10.36 13.67 -40.84
CA GLU A 11 -9.72 13.48 -39.55
C GLU A 11 -8.78 12.27 -39.54
N TYR A 12 -9.18 11.15 -40.17
CA TYR A 12 -8.30 9.99 -40.34
C TYR A 12 -7.04 10.36 -41.15
N LYS A 13 -7.20 11.08 -42.26
CA LYS A 13 -6.09 11.53 -43.10
C LYS A 13 -5.15 12.50 -42.37
N ILE A 14 -5.72 13.44 -41.61
CA ILE A 14 -4.95 14.39 -40.79
C ILE A 14 -4.16 13.64 -39.72
N LEU A 15 -4.80 12.75 -38.97
CA LEU A 15 -4.16 11.99 -37.90
C LEU A 15 -3.04 11.10 -38.46
N ARG A 16 -3.28 10.40 -39.58
CA ARG A 16 -2.26 9.59 -40.25
C ARG A 16 -1.06 10.43 -40.69
N ARG A 17 -1.29 11.62 -41.28
CA ARG A 17 -0.22 12.55 -41.65
C ARG A 17 0.55 13.04 -40.41
N GLN A 18 -0.15 13.40 -39.34
CA GLN A 18 0.47 13.85 -38.09
C GLN A 18 1.30 12.75 -37.43
N LEU A 19 0.89 11.49 -37.54
CA LEU A 19 1.71 10.36 -37.10
C LEU A 19 2.98 10.26 -37.93
N LEU A 20 2.88 10.26 -39.26
CA LEU A 20 4.05 10.17 -40.15
C LEU A 20 5.05 11.31 -39.97
N MET A 21 4.58 12.51 -39.64
CA MET A 21 5.42 13.70 -39.44
C MET A 21 5.91 13.89 -38.00
N ALA A 22 5.37 13.15 -37.03
CA ALA A 22 5.70 13.38 -35.63
C ALA A 22 7.09 12.81 -35.30
N GLU A 23 8.00 13.71 -34.92
CA GLU A 23 9.27 13.35 -34.33
C GLU A 23 9.06 12.66 -32.96
N PRO A 24 9.86 11.63 -32.61
CA PRO A 24 9.71 10.85 -31.38
C PRO A 24 9.68 11.69 -30.09
N ASP A 25 10.36 12.83 -30.07
CA ASP A 25 10.45 13.71 -28.88
C ASP A 25 9.66 15.01 -28.99
N SER A 26 8.86 15.15 -30.04
CA SER A 26 7.96 16.30 -30.16
C SER A 26 6.90 16.29 -29.05
N LYS A 27 6.47 17.48 -28.60
CA LYS A 27 5.34 17.64 -27.63
C LYS A 27 3.96 17.50 -28.29
N THR A 28 3.90 16.86 -29.46
CA THR A 28 2.66 16.71 -30.22
C THR A 28 1.75 15.65 -29.59
N LEU A 29 0.45 15.72 -29.89
CA LEU A 29 -0.51 14.71 -29.43
C LEU A 29 -0.12 13.30 -29.89
N THR A 30 0.35 13.16 -31.13
CA THR A 30 0.73 11.88 -31.75
C THR A 30 1.97 11.27 -31.11
N SER A 31 3.00 12.09 -30.84
CA SER A 31 4.18 11.64 -30.09
C SER A 31 3.81 11.20 -28.66
N ASN A 32 3.00 12.00 -27.94
CA ASN A 32 2.53 11.62 -26.61
C ASN A 32 1.70 10.33 -26.63
N ALA A 33 0.85 10.15 -27.65
CA ALA A 33 0.08 8.92 -27.83
C ALA A 33 1.00 7.70 -28.02
N ARG A 34 2.02 7.79 -28.88
CA ARG A 34 3.03 6.73 -29.04
C ARG A 34 3.70 6.38 -27.71
N LYS A 35 4.21 7.38 -26.98
CA LYS A 35 4.86 7.18 -25.68
C LYS A 35 3.95 6.48 -24.66
N ILE A 36 2.66 6.84 -24.60
CA ILE A 36 1.70 6.20 -23.71
C ILE A 36 1.44 4.75 -24.15
N LEU A 37 1.21 4.50 -25.44
CA LEU A 37 0.92 3.17 -25.94
C LEU A 37 2.12 2.24 -25.74
N GLU A 38 3.32 2.71 -26.07
CA GLU A 38 4.58 2.01 -25.84
C GLU A 38 4.79 1.69 -24.35
N LYS A 39 4.60 2.68 -23.46
CA LYS A 39 4.72 2.49 -22.00
C LYS A 39 3.87 1.34 -21.47
N TYR A 40 2.65 1.18 -21.99
CA TYR A 40 1.73 0.13 -21.57
C TYR A 40 1.79 -1.13 -22.46
N ASN A 41 2.73 -1.21 -23.40
CA ASN A 41 2.83 -2.28 -24.38
C ASN A 41 1.49 -2.53 -25.13
N LEU A 42 0.84 -1.44 -25.53
CA LEU A 42 -0.38 -1.42 -26.34
C LEU A 42 -0.01 -1.27 -27.82
N PRO A 43 -0.92 -1.64 -28.76
CA PRO A 43 -0.69 -1.43 -30.18
C PRO A 43 -0.39 0.03 -30.49
N THR A 44 0.54 0.25 -31.41
CA THR A 44 0.94 1.56 -31.92
C THR A 44 -0.25 2.32 -32.49
N PRO A 45 -0.21 3.66 -32.56
CA PRO A 45 -1.28 4.42 -33.20
C PRO A 45 -1.58 3.96 -34.63
N GLU A 46 -0.55 3.55 -35.38
CA GLU A 46 -0.66 3.03 -36.74
C GLU A 46 -1.49 1.73 -36.77
N GLU A 47 -1.14 0.76 -35.94
CA GLU A 47 -1.90 -0.50 -35.81
C GLU A 47 -3.35 -0.24 -35.38
N LEU A 48 -3.58 0.71 -34.46
CA LEU A 48 -4.92 1.10 -34.01
C LEU A 48 -5.74 1.80 -35.09
N LEU A 49 -5.11 2.40 -36.11
CA LEU A 49 -5.80 3.00 -37.26
C LEU A 49 -6.09 1.97 -38.35
N GLU A 50 -5.32 0.90 -38.44
CA GLU A 50 -5.55 -0.22 -39.36
C GLU A 50 -6.63 -1.15 -38.84
N GLU A 51 -6.56 -1.54 -37.58
CA GLU A 51 -7.52 -2.40 -36.90
C GLU A 51 -8.14 -1.68 -35.70
N VAL A 52 -9.18 -0.87 -35.96
CA VAL A 52 -9.76 -0.03 -34.90
C VAL A 52 -10.61 -0.87 -33.94
N PRO A 53 -10.22 -1.02 -32.66
CA PRO A 53 -11.00 -1.81 -31.72
C PRO A 53 -12.35 -1.13 -31.40
N THR A 54 -13.33 -1.96 -31.05
CA THR A 54 -14.58 -1.44 -30.46
C THR A 54 -14.26 -0.77 -29.12
N LYS A 55 -15.17 0.10 -28.65
CA LYS A 55 -14.95 0.85 -27.41
C LYS A 55 -14.73 -0.08 -26.22
N ASP A 56 -15.45 -1.20 -26.18
CA ASP A 56 -15.38 -2.15 -25.06
C ASP A 56 -14.13 -3.03 -25.14
N ILE A 57 -13.72 -3.44 -26.34
CA ILE A 57 -12.44 -4.13 -26.56
C ILE A 57 -11.29 -3.22 -26.14
N TRP A 58 -11.27 -1.97 -26.59
CA TRP A 58 -10.25 -0.99 -26.23
C TRP A 58 -10.16 -0.78 -24.72
N LYS A 59 -11.30 -0.59 -24.04
CA LYS A 59 -11.35 -0.46 -22.59
C LYS A 59 -10.77 -1.69 -21.87
N LYS A 60 -11.11 -2.91 -22.31
CA LYS A 60 -10.58 -4.14 -21.74
C LYS A 60 -9.07 -4.26 -21.95
N MET A 61 -8.59 -4.00 -23.17
CA MET A 61 -7.17 -4.00 -23.51
C MET A 61 -6.38 -2.99 -22.66
N PHE A 62 -6.81 -1.74 -22.67
CA PHE A 62 -6.17 -0.66 -21.91
C PHE A 62 -6.18 -0.97 -20.40
N LYS A 63 -7.31 -1.45 -19.86
CA LYS A 63 -7.42 -1.82 -18.45
C LYS A 63 -6.46 -2.95 -18.07
N LYS A 64 -6.35 -3.99 -18.90
CA LYS A 64 -5.42 -5.12 -18.69
C LYS A 64 -3.96 -4.63 -18.74
N ALA A 65 -3.61 -3.86 -19.76
CA ALA A 65 -2.27 -3.33 -19.97
C ALA A 65 -1.84 -2.38 -18.83
N SER A 66 -2.71 -1.44 -18.45
CA SER A 66 -2.47 -0.51 -17.35
C SER A 66 -2.29 -1.24 -16.01
N ASN A 67 -3.20 -2.18 -15.68
CA ASN A 67 -3.07 -2.98 -14.46
C ASN A 67 -1.78 -3.81 -14.44
N GLY A 68 -1.42 -4.47 -15.56
CA GLY A 68 -0.20 -5.26 -15.65
C GLY A 68 1.07 -4.42 -15.49
N TYR A 69 1.13 -3.25 -16.13
CA TYR A 69 2.25 -2.31 -15.99
C TYR A 69 2.43 -1.87 -14.53
N TRP A 70 1.36 -1.40 -13.87
CA TRP A 70 1.45 -0.90 -12.51
C TRP A 70 1.69 -2.00 -11.49
N GLU A 71 1.11 -3.18 -11.67
CA GLU A 71 1.40 -4.34 -10.83
C GLU A 71 2.88 -4.75 -10.91
N ASN A 72 3.45 -4.83 -12.11
CA ASN A 72 4.87 -5.14 -12.27
C ASN A 72 5.76 -4.05 -11.68
N THR A 73 5.44 -2.78 -11.92
CA THR A 73 6.18 -1.64 -11.36
C THR A 73 6.18 -1.69 -9.83
N TRP A 74 5.02 -1.87 -9.20
CA TRP A 74 4.92 -1.94 -7.73
C TRP A 74 5.60 -3.17 -7.16
N ARG A 75 5.53 -4.33 -7.81
CA ARG A 75 6.26 -5.53 -7.38
C ARG A 75 7.77 -5.30 -7.40
N GLN A 76 8.29 -4.64 -8.44
CA GLN A 76 9.71 -4.30 -8.54
C GLN A 76 10.12 -3.30 -7.45
N GLU A 77 9.33 -2.23 -7.24
CA GLU A 77 9.59 -1.25 -6.18
C GLU A 77 9.59 -1.92 -4.80
N LEU A 78 8.60 -2.76 -4.50
CA LEU A 78 8.55 -3.51 -3.24
C LEU A 78 9.75 -4.45 -3.05
N ALA A 79 10.21 -5.12 -4.10
CA ALA A 79 11.39 -5.98 -4.03
C ALA A 79 12.66 -5.20 -3.67
N THR A 80 12.74 -3.92 -4.05
CA THR A 80 13.88 -3.05 -3.73
C THR A 80 13.76 -2.35 -2.37
N GLN A 81 12.55 -2.23 -1.82
CA GLN A 81 12.29 -1.44 -0.61
C GLN A 81 11.99 -2.33 0.60
N SER A 82 13.03 -2.64 1.39
CA SER A 82 12.92 -3.46 2.60
C SER A 82 11.97 -2.88 3.66
N SER A 83 11.74 -1.56 3.67
CA SER A 83 10.78 -0.90 4.55
C SER A 83 9.33 -1.34 4.30
N MET A 84 9.00 -1.68 3.06
CA MET A 84 7.67 -2.08 2.60
C MET A 84 7.44 -3.59 2.63
N LYS A 85 8.32 -4.38 3.28
CA LYS A 85 8.23 -5.85 3.34
C LYS A 85 6.92 -6.44 3.89
N TYR A 86 6.10 -5.62 4.56
CA TYR A 86 4.80 -6.04 5.11
C TYR A 86 3.61 -5.67 4.21
N LEU A 87 3.82 -4.90 3.13
CA LEU A 87 2.75 -4.41 2.26
C LEU A 87 2.46 -5.43 1.15
N GLN A 88 1.22 -5.88 1.05
CA GLN A 88 0.75 -6.72 -0.05
C GLN A 88 0.12 -5.89 -1.15
N VAL A 89 0.68 -6.01 -2.36
CA VAL A 89 0.03 -5.49 -3.58
C VAL A 89 -1.29 -6.21 -3.80
N GLN A 90 -2.38 -5.44 -3.85
CA GLN A 90 -3.70 -5.97 -4.19
C GLN A 90 -3.82 -6.15 -5.69
N HIS A 91 -4.40 -7.27 -6.10
CA HIS A 91 -4.73 -7.52 -7.51
C HIS A 91 -6.24 -7.37 -7.73
N PRO A 92 -6.67 -6.68 -8.81
CA PRO A 92 -5.89 -5.82 -9.70
C PRO A 92 -5.55 -4.46 -9.06
N VAL A 93 -4.34 -3.96 -9.29
CA VAL A 93 -3.81 -2.75 -8.61
C VAL A 93 -4.67 -1.50 -8.75
N VAL A 94 -5.12 -1.18 -9.97
CA VAL A 94 -5.76 0.11 -10.26
C VAL A 94 -7.20 0.17 -9.75
N ASP A 95 -7.91 -0.96 -9.78
CA ASP A 95 -9.33 -1.02 -9.42
C ASP A 95 -9.57 -1.47 -7.97
N ASN A 96 -8.56 -2.06 -7.33
CA ASN A 96 -8.69 -2.68 -6.02
C ASN A 96 -7.80 -1.97 -5.00
N PRO A 97 -8.28 -0.89 -4.36
CA PRO A 97 -7.50 -0.20 -3.34
C PRO A 97 -7.13 -1.16 -2.20
N HIS A 98 -6.02 -0.86 -1.51
CA HIS A 98 -5.58 -1.64 -0.36
C HIS A 98 -6.70 -1.77 0.68
N ASN A 99 -6.82 -2.92 1.35
CA ASN A 99 -7.87 -3.15 2.36
C ASN A 99 -7.84 -2.10 3.49
N LEU A 100 -6.64 -1.60 3.81
CA LEU A 100 -6.42 -0.40 4.63
C LEU A 100 -7.39 0.75 4.30
N TRP A 101 -7.55 1.08 3.02
CA TRP A 101 -8.41 2.19 2.58
C TRP A 101 -9.89 1.81 2.50
N LYS A 102 -10.20 0.52 2.29
CA LYS A 102 -11.59 0.02 2.24
C LYS A 102 -12.26 -0.04 3.60
N ALA A 103 -11.47 -0.26 4.66
CA ALA A 103 -11.99 -0.40 6.02
C ALA A 103 -12.46 0.93 6.64
N ILE A 104 -12.07 2.05 6.05
CA ILE A 104 -12.27 3.41 6.56
C ILE A 104 -13.74 3.82 6.51
N ARG A 105 -14.23 4.41 7.60
CA ARG A 105 -15.53 5.10 7.62
C ARG A 105 -15.32 6.59 7.29
N PRO A 106 -16.28 7.28 6.67
CA PRO A 106 -16.13 8.68 6.23
C PRO A 106 -16.17 9.66 7.42
N LYS A 107 -15.19 9.58 8.32
CA LYS A 107 -14.99 10.44 9.49
C LYS A 107 -13.52 10.86 9.55
N GLN A 108 -13.24 12.13 9.82
CA GLN A 108 -11.88 12.69 9.82
C GLN A 108 -10.91 11.92 10.72
N HIS A 109 -11.35 11.54 11.92
CA HIS A 109 -10.57 10.75 12.86
C HIS A 109 -10.20 9.35 12.33
N GLU A 110 -11.06 8.70 11.54
CA GLU A 110 -10.75 7.40 10.93
C GLU A 110 -9.69 7.54 9.83
N VAL A 111 -9.68 8.67 9.12
CA VAL A 111 -8.62 8.99 8.16
C VAL A 111 -7.28 9.15 8.86
N GLN A 112 -7.24 9.85 10.00
CA GLN A 112 -6.02 10.03 10.81
C GLN A 112 -5.48 8.69 11.35
N ARG A 113 -6.34 7.82 11.87
CA ARG A 113 -5.98 6.46 12.29
C ARG A 113 -5.33 5.66 11.16
N THR A 114 -5.97 5.72 10.00
CA THR A 114 -5.50 5.01 8.82
C THR A 114 -4.17 5.56 8.34
N GLU A 115 -3.98 6.88 8.39
CA GLU A 115 -2.70 7.51 8.04
C GLU A 115 -1.55 7.03 8.94
N ILE A 116 -1.78 6.93 10.25
CA ILE A 116 -0.79 6.39 11.20
C ILE A 116 -0.40 4.96 10.78
N LYS A 117 -1.40 4.09 10.55
CA LYS A 117 -1.16 2.71 10.13
C LYS A 117 -0.46 2.65 8.76
N ALA A 118 -0.87 3.47 7.80
CA ALA A 118 -0.23 3.57 6.48
C ALA A 118 1.25 3.87 6.61
N ARG A 119 1.62 4.88 7.42
CA ARG A 119 3.02 5.24 7.69
C ARG A 119 3.80 4.12 8.38
N LEU A 120 3.15 3.35 9.26
CA LEU A 120 3.77 2.17 9.88
C LEU A 120 4.00 1.06 8.85
N ILE A 121 3.03 0.76 7.97
CA ILE A 121 3.18 -0.29 6.93
C ILE A 121 4.29 0.07 5.93
N THR A 122 4.33 1.32 5.47
CA THR A 122 5.33 1.78 4.49
C THR A 122 6.68 2.11 5.10
N GLY A 123 6.80 2.08 6.43
CA GLY A 123 8.03 2.41 7.14
C GLY A 123 8.40 3.89 7.11
N THR A 124 7.43 4.77 6.84
CA THR A 124 7.63 6.24 6.85
C THR A 124 7.28 6.87 8.21
N PHE A 125 6.78 6.10 9.17
CA PHE A 125 6.62 6.56 10.55
C PHE A 125 7.98 6.73 11.23
N ILE A 126 8.23 7.89 11.84
CA ILE A 126 9.53 8.22 12.43
C ILE A 126 9.69 7.59 13.82
N LEU A 127 10.44 6.49 13.89
CA LEU A 127 10.91 5.86 15.12
C LEU A 127 12.37 6.25 15.42
N GLN A 128 12.91 5.94 16.61
CA GLN A 128 14.31 6.24 16.91
C GLN A 128 15.28 5.56 15.93
N SER A 129 14.98 4.33 15.48
CA SER A 129 15.80 3.65 14.46
C SER A 129 15.85 4.42 13.12
N ASN A 130 14.72 4.97 12.67
CA ASN A 130 14.66 5.84 11.49
C ASN A 130 15.41 7.16 11.76
N ALA A 131 15.18 7.78 12.92
CA ALA A 131 15.81 9.04 13.28
C ALA A 131 17.33 8.95 13.30
N LYS A 132 17.90 7.85 13.82
CA LYS A 132 19.35 7.57 13.78
C LYS A 132 19.90 7.51 12.35
N THR A 133 19.11 6.99 11.41
CA THR A 133 19.53 6.82 10.01
C THR A 133 19.50 8.13 9.22
N TYR A 134 18.52 9.01 9.50
CA TYR A 134 18.30 10.23 8.69
C TYR A 134 18.81 11.52 9.32
N ASN A 135 19.04 11.57 10.63
CA ASN A 135 19.53 12.77 11.28
C ASN A 135 21.05 12.89 11.14
N LYS A 136 21.52 14.13 10.93
CA LYS A 136 22.96 14.45 10.90
C LYS A 136 23.61 14.41 12.29
N SER A 137 22.81 14.61 13.33
CA SER A 137 23.26 14.54 14.72
C SER A 137 23.23 13.10 15.23
N GLU A 138 24.10 12.78 16.19
CA GLU A 138 24.10 11.48 16.85
C GLU A 138 22.81 11.32 17.66
N VAL A 139 21.88 10.52 17.13
CA VAL A 139 20.63 10.16 17.80
C VAL A 139 20.67 8.68 18.12
N SER A 140 20.47 8.34 19.39
CA SER A 140 20.38 6.93 19.80
C SER A 140 19.14 6.27 19.18
N ALA A 141 19.30 5.05 18.68
CA ALA A 141 18.18 4.23 18.21
C ALA A 141 17.39 3.60 19.38
N THR A 142 17.89 3.66 20.61
CA THR A 142 17.25 3.06 21.78
C THR A 142 15.84 3.60 22.00
N CYS A 143 14.91 2.70 22.28
CA CYS A 143 13.51 3.00 22.54
C CYS A 143 13.35 3.90 23.76
N LYS A 144 12.73 5.07 23.55
CA LYS A 144 12.44 6.05 24.61
C LYS A 144 11.44 5.55 25.64
N LEU A 145 10.71 4.47 25.34
CA LEU A 145 9.73 3.88 26.24
C LEU A 145 10.40 2.95 27.24
N CYS A 146 11.01 1.85 26.77
CA CYS A 146 11.61 0.82 27.61
C CYS A 146 13.07 1.09 27.98
N GLY A 147 13.82 1.84 27.16
CA GLY A 147 15.24 2.12 27.38
C GLY A 147 16.18 0.93 27.12
N VAL A 148 15.69 -0.18 26.54
CA VAL A 148 16.45 -1.43 26.39
C VAL A 148 16.87 -1.67 24.93
N ASP A 149 15.89 -1.89 24.03
CA ASP A 149 16.16 -2.23 22.63
C ASP A 149 16.05 -1.01 21.71
N ASP A 150 16.51 -1.15 20.46
CA ASP A 150 16.25 -0.17 19.41
C ASP A 150 14.75 -0.05 19.10
N GLU A 151 14.26 1.18 18.91
CA GLU A 151 12.89 1.47 18.53
C GLU A 151 12.65 1.17 17.05
N THR A 152 12.52 -0.12 16.75
CA THR A 152 12.06 -0.61 15.44
C THR A 152 10.53 -0.73 15.43
N ARG A 153 9.95 -0.92 14.24
CA ARG A 153 8.52 -1.16 14.07
C ARG A 153 8.10 -2.46 14.77
N GLU A 154 8.90 -3.50 14.61
CA GLU A 154 8.75 -4.79 15.27
C GLU A 154 8.80 -4.64 16.79
N HIS A 155 9.75 -3.84 17.31
CA HIS A 155 9.81 -3.55 18.74
C HIS A 155 8.57 -2.82 19.24
N LEU A 156 8.18 -1.72 18.58
CA LEU A 156 7.03 -0.92 18.98
C LEU A 156 5.73 -1.74 18.98
N LEU A 157 5.50 -2.53 17.93
CA LEU A 157 4.26 -3.27 17.74
C LEU A 157 4.22 -4.58 18.54
N GLY A 158 5.36 -5.24 18.76
CA GLY A 158 5.39 -6.64 19.21
C GLY A 158 6.14 -6.90 20.52
N SER A 159 7.25 -6.20 20.81
CA SER A 159 8.13 -6.60 21.93
C SER A 159 8.42 -5.52 22.99
N CYS A 160 8.09 -4.25 22.77
CA CYS A 160 8.32 -3.18 23.73
C CYS A 160 7.62 -3.46 25.08
N SER A 161 8.40 -3.66 26.16
CA SER A 161 7.87 -4.03 27.48
C SER A 161 6.97 -2.96 28.08
N ALA A 162 7.26 -1.68 27.83
CA ALA A 162 6.43 -0.56 28.27
C ALA A 162 5.03 -0.53 27.65
N LEU A 163 4.77 -1.34 26.60
CA LEU A 163 3.49 -1.43 25.90
C LEU A 163 2.81 -2.81 26.06
N SER A 164 3.30 -3.66 26.98
CA SER A 164 2.79 -5.04 27.15
C SER A 164 1.31 -5.10 27.51
N GLN A 165 0.87 -4.32 28.50
CA GLN A 165 -0.53 -4.28 28.92
C GLN A 165 -1.44 -3.85 27.77
N LEU A 166 -1.05 -2.81 27.03
CA LEU A 166 -1.81 -2.33 25.87
C LEU A 166 -1.88 -3.41 24.77
N ARG A 167 -0.80 -4.18 24.55
CA ARG A 167 -0.82 -5.33 23.65
C ARG A 167 -1.83 -6.38 24.10
N GLU A 168 -1.75 -6.84 25.34
CA GLU A 168 -2.62 -7.90 25.88
C GLU A 168 -4.11 -7.56 25.74
N GLU A 169 -4.49 -6.31 26.08
CA GLU A 169 -5.85 -5.82 25.91
C GLU A 169 -6.34 -5.87 24.45
N ASN A 170 -5.48 -5.47 23.50
CA ASN A 170 -5.86 -5.44 22.09
C ASN A 170 -5.87 -6.84 21.47
N PHE A 171 -4.96 -7.73 21.87
CA PHE A 171 -4.94 -9.11 21.40
C PHE A 171 -6.16 -9.91 21.89
N THR A 172 -6.71 -9.57 23.06
CA THR A 172 -8.00 -10.13 23.52
C THR A 172 -9.13 -9.79 22.54
N ARG A 173 -9.14 -8.57 21.99
CA ARG A 173 -10.11 -8.17 20.96
C ARG A 173 -9.88 -8.88 19.63
N LEU A 174 -8.63 -9.04 19.22
CA LEU A 174 -8.29 -9.81 18.02
C LEU A 174 -8.78 -11.26 18.13
N LYS A 175 -8.59 -11.89 19.30
CA LYS A 175 -9.10 -13.24 19.57
C LYS A 175 -10.60 -13.34 19.33
N ALA A 176 -11.37 -12.37 19.80
CA ALA A 176 -12.82 -12.31 19.58
C ALA A 176 -13.18 -12.20 18.09
N ILE A 177 -12.48 -11.36 17.31
CA ILE A 177 -12.72 -11.19 15.86
C ILE A 177 -12.44 -12.49 15.10
N LEU A 178 -11.39 -13.23 15.48
CA LEU A 178 -11.05 -14.48 14.83
C LEU A 178 -12.07 -15.59 15.12
N SER A 179 -12.71 -15.55 16.30
CA SER A 179 -13.72 -16.53 16.74
C SER A 179 -13.25 -17.99 16.61
N ASP A 180 -11.94 -18.20 16.59
CA ASP A 180 -11.27 -19.49 16.36
C ASP A 180 -9.91 -19.46 17.09
N ASP A 181 -9.81 -20.28 18.13
CA ASP A 181 -8.63 -20.37 18.99
C ASP A 181 -7.40 -20.92 18.24
N ASN A 182 -7.59 -21.75 17.22
CA ASN A 182 -6.48 -22.27 16.43
C ASN A 182 -5.89 -21.18 15.53
N LYS A 183 -6.73 -20.35 14.91
CA LYS A 183 -6.26 -19.19 14.13
C LYS A 183 -5.49 -18.22 15.01
N PHE A 184 -6.05 -17.88 16.16
CA PHE A 184 -5.41 -16.97 17.11
C PHE A 184 -4.07 -17.52 17.61
N THR A 185 -4.03 -18.79 17.99
CA THR A 185 -2.80 -19.47 18.43
C THR A 185 -1.74 -19.47 17.33
N THR A 186 -2.11 -19.81 16.09
CA THR A 186 -1.20 -19.79 14.93
C THR A 186 -0.57 -18.41 14.72
N ILE A 187 -1.39 -17.36 14.79
CA ILE A 187 -0.93 -15.97 14.63
C ILE A 187 -0.03 -15.54 15.79
N THR A 188 -0.38 -15.93 17.02
CA THR A 188 0.31 -15.47 18.23
C THR A 188 1.56 -16.26 18.59
N GLN A 189 1.74 -17.47 18.06
CA GLN A 189 2.98 -18.22 18.28
C GLN A 189 4.12 -17.76 17.35
N ASP A 190 3.79 -17.15 16.21
CA ASP A 190 4.77 -16.64 15.24
C ASP A 190 4.83 -15.12 15.28
N PHE A 191 5.95 -14.57 15.78
CA PHE A 191 6.17 -13.13 15.89
C PHE A 191 5.99 -12.40 14.56
N HIS A 192 6.43 -12.99 13.43
CA HIS A 192 6.26 -12.37 12.13
C HIS A 192 4.80 -12.32 11.70
N MET A 193 4.01 -13.36 11.99
CA MET A 193 2.57 -13.35 11.73
C MET A 193 1.84 -12.33 12.59
N GLN A 194 2.25 -12.15 13.86
CA GLN A 194 1.70 -11.08 14.71
C GLN A 194 1.92 -9.70 14.09
N ILE A 195 3.15 -9.39 13.70
CA ILE A 195 3.45 -8.10 13.07
C ILE A 195 2.71 -7.95 11.74
N GLN A 196 2.65 -9.03 10.95
CA GLN A 196 1.97 -9.03 9.66
C GLN A 196 0.46 -8.79 9.82
N ILE A 197 -0.23 -9.41 10.78
CA ILE A 197 -1.69 -9.22 10.94
C ILE A 197 -2.02 -7.81 11.43
N ILE A 198 -1.12 -7.20 12.22
CA ILE A 198 -1.25 -5.82 12.66
C ILE A 198 -1.10 -4.88 11.44
N LEU A 199 -0.12 -5.13 10.57
CA LEU A 199 0.21 -4.22 9.47
C LEU A 199 -0.66 -4.45 8.24
N ASP A 200 -0.82 -5.68 7.78
CA ASP A 200 -1.60 -6.04 6.60
C ASP A 200 -2.10 -7.48 6.68
N CYS A 201 -3.39 -7.61 7.02
CA CYS A 201 -4.07 -8.90 7.16
C CYS A 201 -4.32 -9.62 5.82
N THR A 202 -4.03 -8.99 4.69
CA THR A 202 -4.26 -9.57 3.36
C THR A 202 -3.03 -10.20 2.73
N HIS A 203 -1.89 -10.10 3.43
CA HIS A 203 -0.61 -10.59 2.97
C HIS A 203 -0.62 -12.10 2.72
N SER A 204 0.06 -12.52 1.65
CA SER A 204 0.17 -13.93 1.24
C SER A 204 0.60 -14.86 2.38
N LEU A 205 1.65 -14.49 3.11
CA LEU A 205 2.12 -15.20 4.32
C LEU A 205 1.01 -15.53 5.34
N LEU A 206 0.02 -14.65 5.53
CA LEU A 206 -1.11 -14.92 6.41
C LEU A 206 -2.15 -15.80 5.73
N LYS A 207 -2.49 -15.52 4.46
CA LYS A 207 -3.49 -16.28 3.70
C LYS A 207 -3.13 -17.74 3.53
N ASP A 208 -1.84 -18.05 3.42
CA ASP A 208 -1.35 -19.42 3.27
C ASP A 208 -1.49 -20.24 4.56
N ARG A 209 -1.66 -19.58 5.72
CA ARG A 209 -1.71 -20.23 7.04
C ARG A 209 -3.05 -20.07 7.75
N VAL A 210 -3.78 -19.01 7.47
CA VAL A 210 -5.03 -18.64 8.14
C VAL A 210 -6.05 -18.16 7.12
N ILE A 211 -7.14 -18.93 7.00
CA ILE A 211 -8.26 -18.55 6.14
C ILE A 211 -9.14 -17.54 6.89
N LEU A 212 -9.17 -16.31 6.38
CA LEU A 212 -10.00 -15.22 6.89
C LEU A 212 -11.19 -15.00 5.96
N SER A 213 -12.38 -14.80 6.54
CA SER A 213 -13.52 -14.30 5.76
C SER A 213 -13.29 -12.82 5.38
N ARG A 214 -13.99 -12.32 4.36
CA ARG A 214 -13.92 -10.89 3.99
C ARG A 214 -14.35 -9.96 5.14
N GLU A 215 -15.30 -10.41 5.95
CA GLU A 215 -15.75 -9.69 7.14
C GLU A 215 -14.62 -9.65 8.19
N GLN A 216 -13.98 -10.79 8.46
CA GLN A 216 -12.82 -10.86 9.35
C GLN A 216 -11.67 -9.97 8.87
N GLU A 217 -11.32 -9.99 7.58
CA GLU A 217 -10.30 -9.09 7.02
C GLU A 217 -10.64 -7.62 7.31
N THR A 218 -11.90 -7.23 7.10
CA THR A 218 -12.35 -5.85 7.33
C THR A 218 -12.30 -5.47 8.82
N ASP A 219 -12.71 -6.37 9.71
CA ASP A 219 -12.74 -6.11 11.14
C ASP A 219 -11.35 -6.14 11.77
N ILE A 220 -10.46 -7.03 11.32
CA ILE A 220 -9.04 -7.03 11.68
C ILE A 220 -8.39 -5.73 11.22
N GLU A 221 -8.69 -5.26 10.02
CA GLU A 221 -8.15 -4.01 9.49
C GLU A 221 -8.57 -2.80 10.34
N ARG A 222 -9.85 -2.73 10.74
CA ARG A 222 -10.34 -1.68 11.65
C ARG A 222 -9.72 -1.77 13.04
N TRP A 223 -9.63 -2.99 13.59
CA TRP A 223 -9.01 -3.24 14.88
C TRP A 223 -7.55 -2.77 14.89
N SER A 224 -6.79 -3.15 13.87
CA SER A 224 -5.37 -2.82 13.77
C SER A 224 -5.12 -1.33 13.54
N GLN A 225 -5.98 -0.62 12.79
CA GLN A 225 -5.94 0.84 12.69
C GLN A 225 -6.09 1.51 14.06
N ALA A 226 -7.09 1.09 14.84
CA ALA A 226 -7.31 1.61 16.19
C ALA A 226 -6.15 1.23 17.14
N TYR A 227 -5.61 0.02 17.01
CA TYR A 227 -4.48 -0.44 17.81
C TYR A 227 -3.21 0.40 17.54
N CYS A 228 -2.86 0.62 16.28
CA CYS A 228 -1.74 1.48 15.87
C CYS A 228 -1.88 2.90 16.41
N GLU A 229 -3.06 3.52 16.30
CA GLU A 229 -3.31 4.84 16.88
C GLU A 229 -3.11 4.85 18.41
N ARG A 230 -3.67 3.87 19.13
CA ARG A 230 -3.52 3.75 20.59
C ARG A 230 -2.05 3.65 20.99
N LEU A 231 -1.27 2.82 20.29
CA LEU A 231 0.18 2.69 20.54
C LEU A 231 0.91 4.02 20.37
N ILE A 232 0.66 4.72 19.26
CA ILE A 232 1.34 6.00 18.98
C ILE A 232 0.93 7.08 19.96
N THR A 233 -0.34 7.12 20.36
CA THR A 233 -0.85 8.07 21.36
C THR A 233 -0.20 7.81 22.72
N HIS A 234 -0.15 6.54 23.15
CA HIS A 234 0.43 6.18 24.42
C HIS A 234 1.95 6.43 24.45
N ARG A 235 2.64 6.12 23.34
CA ARG A 235 4.04 6.49 23.12
C ARG A 235 4.27 8.00 23.30
N ALA A 236 3.44 8.82 22.66
CA ALA A 236 3.55 10.29 22.76
C ALA A 236 3.31 10.80 24.19
N GLN A 237 2.38 10.19 24.93
CA GLN A 237 2.11 10.52 26.33
C GLN A 237 3.31 10.20 27.23
N ILE A 238 3.90 9.00 27.11
CA ILE A 238 5.08 8.59 27.90
C ILE A 238 6.30 9.46 27.58
N ILE A 239 6.52 9.78 26.30
CA ILE A 239 7.65 10.64 25.90
C ILE A 239 7.46 12.05 26.46
N SER A 240 6.24 12.59 26.35
CA SER A 240 5.91 13.92 26.88
C SER A 240 6.10 13.98 28.39
N SER A 241 5.64 12.97 29.15
CA SER A 241 5.75 12.99 30.62
C SER A 241 7.20 12.93 31.12
N LYS A 242 8.09 12.21 30.42
CA LYS A 242 9.52 12.16 30.78
C LYS A 242 10.23 13.50 30.59
N LEU A 243 9.82 14.31 29.61
CA LEU A 243 10.44 15.62 29.34
C LEU A 243 10.17 16.67 30.42
N TRP A 244 9.15 16.49 31.27
CA TRP A 244 8.84 17.43 32.34
C TRP A 244 9.52 17.09 33.68
N VAL A 245 10.14 15.91 33.78
CA VAL A 245 10.77 15.42 35.01
C VAL A 245 12.29 15.62 35.00
N SER A 246 12.87 15.93 33.83
CA SER A 246 14.29 16.26 33.62
C SER A 246 14.52 17.76 33.59
#